data_AF-A0A7G6T6D5-F1
#
_entry.id   AF-A0A7G6T6D5-F1
#
_cell.length_a   1.000
_cell.length_b   1.000
_cell.length_c   1.000
_cell.angle_alpha   90.00
_cell.angle_beta   90.00
_cell.angle_gamma   90.00
#
_symmetry.space_group_name_H-M   'P 1'
#
loop_
_entity.id
_entity.type
_entity.pdbx_description
1 polymer ?
#
loop_
_entity_poly.entity_id
_entity_poly.type
_entity_poly.pdbx_seq_one_letter_code
_entity_poly.pdbx_strand_id
1 'polypeptide(L)'
;MRVAPLPGTLLSLFSQIPDPRRGQGQMYPQAPILLFTVLAMLAGAVSYRQVHAFIRIHLVRLNGVFGVSVRKAPAYSTVRFILRGLDGAEVERVFRQHAAGLPTPPAQEPDDAMPDDVMPACVAIDGKTLRGSFDAFNDRKAAHLLSAFASDGQIILGHLAIDEKSNEIPAAQDLIATLGLTGRMFTLDAMHAQKNLRRSPGHG
;
A
#
# COMPACT_ATOMS: atom_id res chain seq x y z
N MET A 1 -18.35 23.35 12.79
CA MET A 1 -18.78 22.90 11.45
C MET A 1 -18.12 21.53 11.20
N ARG A 2 -18.88 20.43 11.17
CA ARG A 2 -18.34 19.10 10.87
C ARG A 2 -18.31 18.93 9.35
N VAL A 3 -17.13 18.89 8.77
CA VAL A 3 -16.97 18.51 7.36
C VAL A 3 -17.14 16.99 7.31
N ALA A 4 -18.18 16.51 6.64
CA ALA A 4 -18.32 15.08 6.36
C ALA A 4 -17.13 14.65 5.48
N PRO A 5 -16.47 13.52 5.76
CA PRO A 5 -15.38 13.07 4.91
C PRO A 5 -15.90 12.83 3.49
N LEU A 6 -15.28 13.48 2.51
CA LEU A 6 -15.62 13.28 1.10
C LEU A 6 -15.39 11.80 0.72
N PRO A 7 -16.30 11.17 -0.03
CA PRO A 7 -16.10 9.82 -0.55
C PRO A 7 -14.81 9.78 -1.38
N GLY A 8 -13.94 8.81 -1.12
CA GLY A 8 -12.64 8.65 -1.79
C GLY A 8 -11.44 9.26 -1.06
N THR A 9 -11.62 9.91 0.08
CA THR A 9 -10.49 10.37 0.91
C THR A 9 -9.84 9.22 1.67
N LEU A 10 -8.51 9.28 1.86
CA LEU A 10 -7.75 8.26 2.59
C LEU A 10 -8.31 8.02 4.01
N LEU A 11 -8.85 9.05 4.67
CA LEU A 11 -9.51 8.93 5.98
C LEU A 11 -10.76 8.04 5.94
N SER A 12 -11.59 8.20 4.90
CA SER A 12 -12.78 7.37 4.70
C SER A 12 -12.37 5.92 4.46
N LEU A 13 -11.34 5.69 3.66
CA LEU A 13 -10.85 4.34 3.38
C LEU A 13 -10.26 3.68 4.63
N PHE A 14 -9.44 4.38 5.42
CA PHE A 14 -8.94 3.86 6.70
C PHE A 14 -10.04 3.54 7.72
N SER A 15 -11.22 4.16 7.60
CA SER A 15 -12.37 3.83 8.47
C SER A 15 -13.01 2.48 8.12
N GLN A 16 -12.67 1.89 6.97
CA GLN A 16 -13.13 0.55 6.58
C GLN A 16 -12.26 -0.56 7.18
N ILE A 17 -11.07 -0.24 7.70
CA ILE A 17 -10.18 -1.22 8.30
C ILE A 17 -10.77 -1.61 9.67
N PRO A 18 -11.04 -2.90 9.92
CA PRO A 18 -11.53 -3.37 11.22
C PRO A 18 -10.59 -2.93 12.35
N ASP A 19 -11.15 -2.52 13.48
CA ASP A 19 -10.35 -2.21 14.68
C ASP A 19 -10.17 -3.50 15.51
N PRO A 20 -8.96 -4.07 15.56
CA PRO A 20 -8.68 -5.33 16.25
C PRO A 20 -8.69 -5.16 17.78
N ARG A 21 -8.74 -3.91 18.29
CA ARG A 21 -8.68 -3.61 19.72
C ARG A 21 -10.04 -3.85 20.35
N ARG A 22 -10.03 -4.43 21.56
CA ARG A 22 -11.24 -4.56 22.39
C ARG A 22 -11.86 -3.18 22.65
N GLY A 23 -13.19 -3.11 22.81
CA GLY A 23 -13.92 -1.85 22.99
C GLY A 23 -13.37 -0.94 24.11
N GLN A 24 -12.94 -1.50 25.24
CA GLN A 24 -12.28 -0.74 26.33
C GLN A 24 -10.92 -0.12 25.93
N GLY A 25 -10.25 -0.64 24.89
CA GLY A 25 -8.97 -0.17 24.36
C GLY A 25 -9.09 0.87 23.23
N GLN A 26 -10.31 1.25 22.83
CA GLN A 26 -10.57 2.19 21.73
C GLN A 26 -10.69 3.66 22.19
N MET A 27 -9.83 4.10 23.10
CA MET A 27 -9.79 5.50 23.53
C MET A 27 -9.44 6.47 22.38
N TYR A 28 -8.67 5.99 21.39
CA TYR A 28 -8.26 6.77 20.22
C TYR A 28 -8.90 6.16 18.96
N PRO A 29 -9.53 6.97 18.09
CA PRO A 29 -10.11 6.47 16.85
C PRO A 29 -9.00 5.99 15.91
N GLN A 30 -9.11 4.77 15.38
CA GLN A 30 -8.06 4.14 14.56
C GLN A 30 -7.74 4.96 13.30
N ALA A 31 -8.75 5.24 12.47
CA ALA A 31 -8.55 5.86 11.17
C ALA A 31 -7.84 7.23 11.21
N PRO A 32 -8.19 8.18 12.10
CA PRO A 32 -7.43 9.41 12.26
C PRO A 32 -5.97 9.19 12.68
N ILE A 33 -5.70 8.22 13.56
CA ILE A 33 -4.32 7.93 13.98
C ILE A 33 -3.51 7.34 12.81
N LEU A 34 -4.12 6.48 11.97
CA LEU A 34 -3.47 5.97 10.76
C LEU A 34 -3.13 7.11 9.80
N LEU A 35 -4.10 7.98 9.51
CA LEU A 35 -3.89 9.15 8.65
C LEU A 35 -2.77 10.04 9.18
N PHE A 36 -2.81 10.40 10.46
CA PHE A 36 -1.80 11.28 11.03
C PHE A 36 -0.42 10.64 11.06
N THR A 37 -0.35 9.30 11.20
CA THR A 37 0.91 8.55 11.09
C THR A 37 1.48 8.66 9.68
N VAL A 38 0.66 8.47 8.65
CA VAL A 38 1.10 8.65 7.24
C VAL A 38 1.61 10.07 7.00
N LEU A 39 0.86 11.10 7.43
CA LEU A 39 1.27 12.49 7.29
C LEU A 39 2.57 12.79 8.05
N ALA A 40 2.75 12.22 9.24
CA ALA A 40 4.00 12.35 9.98
C ALA A 40 5.18 11.73 9.21
N MET A 41 5.00 10.54 8.62
CA MET A 41 6.03 9.88 7.82
C MET A 41 6.38 10.70 6.57
N LEU A 42 5.39 11.25 5.88
CA LEU A 42 5.59 12.17 4.75
C LEU A 42 6.33 13.46 5.17
N ALA A 43 6.14 13.90 6.41
CA ALA A 43 6.89 14.99 7.02
C ALA A 43 8.27 14.58 7.57
N GLY A 44 8.72 13.34 7.30
CA GLY A 44 10.05 12.84 7.68
C GLY A 44 10.13 12.11 9.02
N ALA A 45 9.01 11.76 9.64
CA ALA A 45 9.02 10.94 10.86
C ALA A 45 9.39 9.48 10.54
N VAL A 46 10.45 8.98 11.15
CA VAL A 46 10.96 7.61 10.98
C VAL A 46 10.82 6.75 12.25
N SER A 47 10.16 7.27 13.29
CA SER A 47 9.95 6.56 14.56
C SER A 47 8.61 6.89 15.20
N TYR A 48 8.08 5.97 16.02
CA TYR A 48 6.84 6.21 16.78
C TYR A 48 6.90 7.44 17.68
N ARG A 49 8.09 7.79 18.20
CA ARG A 49 8.31 8.99 19.02
C ARG A 49 8.18 10.26 18.19
N GLN A 50 8.73 10.27 16.98
CA GLN A 50 8.57 11.39 16.04
C GLN A 50 7.13 11.51 15.54
N VAL A 51 6.44 10.39 15.27
CA VAL A 51 5.01 10.39 14.95
C VAL A 51 4.20 11.02 16.08
N HIS A 52 4.42 10.60 17.33
CA HIS A 52 3.78 11.24 18.49
C HIS A 52 4.09 12.73 18.57
N ALA A 53 5.36 13.14 18.37
CA ALA A 53 5.75 14.54 18.40
C ALA A 53 5.02 15.36 17.33
N PHE A 54 4.96 14.84 16.09
CA PHE A 54 4.23 15.45 14.97
C PHE A 54 2.74 15.63 15.31
N ILE A 55 2.07 14.55 15.75
CA ILE A 55 0.65 14.61 16.12
C ILE A 55 0.44 15.64 17.23
N ARG A 56 1.29 15.65 18.25
CA ARG A 56 1.18 16.59 19.39
C ARG A 56 1.31 18.04 18.95
N ILE A 57 2.26 18.35 18.07
CA ILE A 57 2.51 19.72 17.59
C ILE A 57 1.36 20.19 16.70
N HIS A 58 0.83 19.32 15.84
CA HIS A 58 -0.13 19.70 14.80
C HIS A 58 -1.59 19.32 15.12
N LEU A 59 -1.89 18.81 16.32
CA LEU A 59 -3.18 18.19 16.65
C LEU A 59 -4.40 19.07 16.33
N VAL A 60 -4.35 20.35 16.71
CA VAL A 60 -5.45 21.29 16.49
C VAL A 60 -5.69 21.49 14.99
N ARG A 61 -4.62 21.67 14.21
CA ARG A 61 -4.70 21.82 12.76
C ARG A 61 -5.21 20.55 12.10
N LEU A 62 -4.70 19.39 12.49
CA LEU A 62 -5.12 18.08 11.98
C LEU A 62 -6.61 17.82 12.24
N ASN A 63 -7.08 18.08 13.46
CA ASN A 63 -8.50 17.98 13.80
C ASN A 63 -9.35 18.92 12.93
N GLY A 64 -8.92 20.17 12.76
CA GLY A 64 -9.64 21.17 11.96
C GLY A 64 -9.73 20.81 10.47
N VAL A 65 -8.63 20.39 9.86
CA VAL A 65 -8.57 20.05 8.43
C VAL A 65 -9.41 18.81 8.10
N PHE A 66 -9.35 17.79 8.96
CA PHE A 66 -9.99 16.50 8.68
C PHE A 66 -11.37 16.33 9.35
N GLY A 67 -11.86 17.35 10.07
CA GLY A 67 -13.17 17.29 10.74
C GLY A 67 -13.24 16.26 11.87
N VAL A 68 -12.09 15.88 12.45
CA VAL A 68 -12.00 14.87 13.51
C VAL A 68 -11.79 15.51 14.88
N SER A 69 -12.00 14.75 15.94
CA SER A 69 -11.97 15.27 17.33
C SER A 69 -11.11 14.40 18.23
N VAL A 70 -9.80 14.34 17.94
CA VAL A 70 -8.84 13.67 18.81
C VAL A 70 -8.45 14.62 19.95
N ARG A 71 -8.81 14.25 21.19
CA ARG A 71 -8.68 15.14 22.38
C ARG A 71 -7.22 15.45 22.75
N LYS A 72 -6.33 14.47 22.62
CA LYS A 72 -4.90 14.57 22.95
C LYS A 72 -4.10 13.70 21.99
N ALA A 73 -2.84 14.00 21.76
CA ALA A 73 -1.98 13.11 20.98
C ALA A 73 -1.79 11.76 21.72
N PRO A 74 -1.93 10.61 21.04
CA PRO A 74 -1.66 9.32 21.63
C PRO A 74 -0.18 9.18 21.96
N ALA A 75 0.14 8.51 23.07
CA ALA A 75 1.52 8.16 23.38
C ALA A 75 2.11 7.26 22.28
N TYR A 76 3.44 7.28 22.11
CA TYR A 76 4.12 6.47 21.10
C TYR A 76 3.82 4.96 21.24
N SER A 77 3.57 4.49 22.48
CA SER A 77 3.17 3.10 22.75
C SER A 77 1.79 2.80 22.17
N THR A 78 0.82 3.70 22.34
CA THR A 78 -0.52 3.58 21.76
C THR A 78 -0.47 3.56 20.23
N VAL A 79 0.31 4.46 19.61
CA VAL A 79 0.53 4.46 18.15
C VAL A 79 1.09 3.11 17.70
N ARG A 80 2.14 2.61 18.37
CA ARG A 80 2.72 1.30 18.09
C ARG A 80 1.70 0.17 18.24
N PHE A 81 0.87 0.17 19.28
CA PHE A 81 -0.13 -0.88 19.50
C PHE A 81 -1.21 -0.89 18.41
N ILE A 82 -1.67 0.28 17.96
CA ILE A 82 -2.61 0.38 16.85
C ILE A 82 -1.97 -0.19 15.59
N LEU A 83 -0.80 0.31 15.21
CA LEU A 83 -0.13 -0.09 13.96
C LEU A 83 0.24 -1.57 13.92
N ARG A 84 0.70 -2.14 15.04
CA ARG A 84 1.01 -3.57 15.13
C ARG A 84 -0.23 -4.47 15.15
N GLY A 85 -1.39 -3.93 15.50
CA GLY A 85 -2.62 -4.70 15.54
C GLY A 85 -3.26 -4.87 14.16
N LEU A 86 -2.91 -4.01 13.21
CA LEU A 86 -3.54 -3.99 11.89
C LEU A 86 -3.29 -5.30 11.14
N ASP A 87 -4.32 -5.75 10.42
CA ASP A 87 -4.17 -6.76 9.39
C ASP A 87 -3.56 -6.12 8.14
N GLY A 88 -2.42 -6.66 7.71
CA GLY A 88 -1.73 -6.18 6.51
C GLY A 88 -2.58 -6.31 5.24
N ALA A 89 -3.43 -7.34 5.15
CA ALA A 89 -4.30 -7.54 3.99
C ALA A 89 -5.38 -6.46 3.88
N GLU A 90 -5.94 -6.02 5.02
CA GLU A 90 -6.93 -4.94 5.05
C GLU A 90 -6.32 -3.57 4.74
N VAL A 91 -5.08 -3.35 5.20
CA VAL A 91 -4.32 -2.14 4.86
C VAL A 91 -4.07 -2.09 3.35
N GLU A 92 -3.56 -3.17 2.76
CA GLU A 92 -3.35 -3.28 1.31
C GLU A 92 -4.67 -3.10 0.54
N ARG A 93 -5.75 -3.78 0.93
CA ARG A 93 -7.06 -3.60 0.29
C ARG A 93 -7.47 -2.13 0.21
N VAL A 94 -7.28 -1.39 1.30
CA VAL A 94 -7.58 0.06 1.36
C VAL A 94 -6.65 0.88 0.47
N PHE A 95 -5.34 0.59 0.43
CA PHE A 95 -4.41 1.30 -0.45
C PHE A 95 -4.67 1.02 -1.93
N ARG A 96 -5.00 -0.22 -2.30
CA ARG A 96 -5.43 -0.58 -3.66
C ARG A 96 -6.71 0.15 -4.06
N GLN A 97 -7.69 0.26 -3.14
CA GLN A 97 -8.90 1.07 -3.38
C GLN A 97 -8.56 2.56 -3.55
N HIS A 98 -7.61 3.07 -2.77
CA HIS A 98 -7.15 4.45 -2.93
C HIS A 98 -6.53 4.67 -4.31
N ALA A 99 -5.62 3.78 -4.74
CA ALA A 99 -4.96 3.83 -6.04
C ALA A 99 -5.98 3.77 -7.20
N ALA A 100 -6.98 2.89 -7.11
CA ALA A 100 -8.04 2.78 -8.11
C ALA A 100 -8.94 4.03 -8.20
N GLY A 101 -9.07 4.79 -7.10
CA GLY A 101 -9.81 6.04 -7.07
C GLY A 101 -9.01 7.25 -7.57
N LEU A 102 -7.70 7.11 -7.79
CA LEU A 102 -6.89 8.16 -8.41
C LEU A 102 -7.05 8.11 -9.93
N PRO A 103 -7.05 9.26 -10.62
CA PRO A 103 -7.06 9.28 -12.07
C PRO A 103 -5.81 8.53 -12.55
N THR A 104 -6.02 7.33 -13.07
CA THR A 104 -4.99 6.70 -13.86
C THR A 104 -5.03 7.40 -15.20
N PRO A 105 -3.92 7.95 -15.72
CA PRO A 105 -3.89 8.43 -17.09
C PRO A 105 -4.48 7.34 -17.97
N PRO A 106 -5.49 7.64 -18.82
CA PRO A 106 -5.93 6.66 -19.79
C PRO A 106 -4.68 6.17 -20.53
N ALA A 107 -4.57 4.85 -20.72
CA ALA A 107 -3.66 4.35 -21.74
C ALA A 107 -4.03 5.14 -22.99
N GLN A 108 -3.08 5.92 -23.54
CA GLN A 108 -3.36 6.80 -24.67
C GLN A 108 -4.14 5.98 -25.70
N GLU A 109 -5.42 6.31 -25.88
CA GLU A 109 -6.14 5.80 -27.04
C GLU A 109 -5.37 6.35 -28.24
N PRO A 110 -5.06 5.51 -29.25
CA PRO A 110 -4.23 5.91 -30.37
C PRO A 110 -4.97 7.00 -31.15
N ASP A 111 -4.67 8.25 -30.82
CA ASP A 111 -5.16 9.44 -31.48
C ASP A 111 -4.30 9.63 -32.72
N ASP A 112 -4.80 9.18 -33.89
CA ASP A 112 -4.26 9.34 -35.24
C ASP A 112 -2.76 9.04 -35.50
N ALA A 113 -2.03 8.52 -34.51
CA ALA A 113 -0.63 8.12 -34.60
C ALA A 113 -0.53 6.70 -35.18
N MET A 114 0.47 6.49 -36.04
CA MET A 114 0.79 5.17 -36.58
C MET A 114 0.89 4.14 -35.45
N PRO A 115 0.32 2.93 -35.60
CA PRO A 115 0.19 1.94 -34.52
C PRO A 115 1.52 1.45 -33.90
N ASP A 116 2.67 1.80 -34.49
CA ASP A 116 4.00 1.37 -34.03
C ASP A 116 4.68 2.36 -33.05
N ASP A 117 4.16 3.58 -32.84
CA ASP A 117 4.84 4.63 -32.02
C ASP A 117 4.22 4.88 -30.63
N VAL A 118 3.05 4.30 -30.31
CA VAL A 118 2.43 4.47 -28.99
C VAL A 118 2.98 3.42 -28.01
N MET A 119 3.96 3.82 -27.20
CA MET A 119 4.42 3.01 -26.08
C MET A 119 3.30 2.88 -25.04
N PRO A 120 2.83 1.65 -24.72
CA PRO A 120 1.79 1.46 -23.72
C PRO A 120 2.26 1.89 -22.33
N ALA A 121 1.33 2.35 -21.50
CA ALA A 121 1.61 2.70 -20.11
C ALA A 121 2.30 1.53 -19.38
N CYS A 122 3.40 1.84 -18.68
CA CYS A 122 4.27 0.83 -18.07
C CYS A 122 3.95 0.61 -16.59
N VAL A 123 3.97 -0.66 -16.18
CA VAL A 123 3.86 -1.10 -14.79
C VAL A 123 5.11 -1.89 -14.42
N ALA A 124 5.93 -1.35 -13.53
CA ALA A 124 7.10 -2.02 -13.01
C ALA A 124 6.70 -2.93 -11.84
N ILE A 125 7.07 -4.22 -11.91
CA ILE A 125 6.97 -5.13 -10.77
C ILE A 125 8.36 -5.28 -10.16
N ASP A 126 8.49 -4.91 -8.89
CA ASP A 126 9.77 -4.89 -8.18
C ASP A 126 9.65 -5.40 -6.74
N GLY A 127 10.58 -6.26 -6.35
CA GLY A 127 10.67 -6.88 -5.02
C GLY A 127 11.62 -6.11 -4.09
N LYS A 128 11.10 -5.55 -3.01
CA LYS A 128 11.88 -4.84 -1.99
C LYS A 128 11.90 -5.58 -0.67
N THR A 129 13.10 -5.83 -0.15
CA THR A 129 13.28 -6.34 1.22
C THR A 129 13.29 -5.19 2.21
N LEU A 130 12.32 -5.19 3.14
CA LEU A 130 12.21 -4.22 4.22
C LEU A 130 13.23 -4.57 5.32
N ARG A 131 14.50 -4.24 5.10
CA ARG A 131 15.64 -4.63 5.96
C ARG A 131 15.52 -4.24 7.44
N GLY A 132 14.62 -3.34 7.81
CA GLY A 132 14.34 -2.98 9.22
C GLY A 132 13.26 -3.81 9.89
N SER A 133 12.65 -4.77 9.19
CA SER A 133 11.53 -5.59 9.67
C SER A 133 11.93 -6.96 10.21
N PHE A 134 13.22 -7.29 10.22
CA PHE A 134 13.71 -8.53 10.81
C PHE A 134 13.40 -8.57 12.31
N ASP A 135 13.07 -9.76 12.80
CA ASP A 135 12.87 -10.01 14.22
C ASP A 135 13.75 -11.19 14.64
N ALA A 136 14.98 -10.88 15.05
CA ALA A 136 15.95 -11.87 15.47
C ALA A 136 15.51 -12.67 16.71
N PHE A 137 14.60 -12.11 17.54
CA PHE A 137 14.10 -12.79 18.73
C PHE A 137 13.13 -13.93 18.36
N ASN A 138 12.37 -13.76 17.28
CA ASN A 138 11.43 -14.76 16.77
C ASN A 138 11.94 -15.47 15.51
N ASP A 139 13.23 -15.32 15.18
CA ASP A 139 13.89 -15.84 13.98
C ASP A 139 13.14 -15.54 12.66
N ARG A 140 12.49 -14.37 12.59
CA ARG A 140 11.78 -13.94 11.38
C ARG A 140 12.70 -13.14 10.49
N LYS A 141 12.79 -13.54 9.22
CA LYS A 141 13.54 -12.80 8.21
C LYS A 141 12.86 -11.46 7.93
N ALA A 142 13.63 -10.53 7.37
CA ALA A 142 13.09 -9.28 6.89
C ALA A 142 12.00 -9.56 5.83
N ALA A 143 10.85 -8.90 5.97
CA ALA A 143 9.74 -9.02 5.04
C ALA A 143 10.20 -8.61 3.63
N HIS A 144 9.82 -9.43 2.65
CA HIS A 144 10.04 -9.15 1.24
C HIS A 144 8.70 -8.81 0.59
N LEU A 145 8.65 -7.67 -0.11
CA LEU A 145 7.41 -7.09 -0.62
C LEU A 145 7.55 -6.83 -2.12
N LEU A 146 6.70 -7.46 -2.90
CA LEU A 146 6.57 -7.21 -4.32
C LEU A 146 5.62 -6.04 -4.53
N SER A 147 5.95 -5.10 -5.40
CA SER A 147 5.13 -3.92 -5.68
C SER A 147 4.90 -3.74 -7.17
N ALA A 148 3.69 -3.33 -7.54
CA ALA A 148 3.33 -2.94 -8.90
C ALA A 148 3.23 -1.42 -8.99
N PHE A 149 4.20 -0.81 -9.63
CA PHE A 149 4.32 0.64 -9.75
C PHE A 149 3.99 1.11 -11.16
N ALA A 150 2.95 1.92 -11.30
CA ALA A 150 2.54 2.53 -12.57
C ALA A 150 3.34 3.81 -12.81
N SER A 151 4.12 3.86 -13.88
CA SER A 151 5.04 4.97 -14.16
C SER A 151 4.33 6.25 -14.63
N ASP A 152 3.18 6.09 -15.30
CA ASP A 152 2.32 7.15 -15.82
C ASP A 152 1.67 7.96 -14.69
N GLY A 153 1.16 7.28 -13.67
CA GLY A 153 0.53 7.90 -12.51
C GLY A 153 1.47 8.12 -11.31
N GLN A 154 2.68 7.57 -11.35
CA GLN A 154 3.60 7.48 -10.20
C GLN A 154 2.94 6.89 -8.94
N ILE A 155 2.08 5.88 -9.13
CA ILE A 155 1.25 5.27 -8.08
C ILE A 155 1.60 3.79 -7.94
N ILE A 156 1.61 3.30 -6.71
CA ILE A 156 1.62 1.86 -6.44
C ILE A 156 0.19 1.34 -6.59
N LEU A 157 -0.03 0.47 -7.57
CA LEU A 157 -1.33 -0.14 -7.87
C LEU A 157 -1.65 -1.32 -6.96
N GLY A 158 -0.63 -1.90 -6.36
CA GLY A 158 -0.75 -2.99 -5.40
C GLY A 158 0.63 -3.50 -4.96
N HIS A 159 0.64 -4.24 -3.88
CA HIS A 159 1.80 -4.84 -3.27
C HIS A 159 1.49 -6.15 -2.54
N LEU A 160 2.33 -7.15 -2.74
CA LEU A 160 2.18 -8.47 -2.15
C LEU A 160 3.36 -8.77 -1.23
N ALA A 161 3.08 -9.09 0.03
CA ALA A 161 4.10 -9.65 0.91
C ALA A 161 4.40 -11.10 0.47
N ILE A 162 5.67 -11.41 0.24
CA ILE A 162 6.12 -12.74 -0.15
C ILE A 162 6.49 -13.50 1.12
N ASP A 163 5.80 -14.61 1.36
CA ASP A 163 6.11 -15.52 2.47
C ASP A 163 7.52 -16.10 2.34
N GLU A 164 8.16 -16.42 3.47
CA GLU A 164 9.56 -16.90 3.52
C GLU A 164 9.83 -18.16 2.70
N LYS A 165 8.79 -18.94 2.38
CA LYS A 165 8.86 -20.18 1.58
C LYS A 165 8.34 -20.01 0.15
N SER A 166 7.87 -18.81 -0.19
CA SER A 166 7.35 -18.49 -1.53
C SER A 166 8.43 -17.84 -2.39
N ASN A 167 8.24 -17.92 -3.70
CA ASN A 167 9.16 -17.36 -4.68
C ASN A 167 8.54 -16.10 -5.31
N GLU A 168 9.37 -15.17 -5.74
CA GLU A 168 8.94 -13.90 -6.32
C GLU A 168 8.19 -14.08 -7.65
N ILE A 169 8.54 -15.10 -8.43
CA ILE A 169 7.97 -15.37 -9.76
C ILE A 169 6.47 -15.68 -9.72
N PRO A 170 5.99 -16.69 -8.96
CA PRO A 170 4.55 -16.94 -8.84
C PRO A 170 3.83 -15.73 -8.21
N ALA A 171 4.45 -15.07 -7.23
CA ALA A 171 3.89 -13.86 -6.63
C ALA A 171 3.69 -12.72 -7.65
N ALA A 172 4.61 -12.55 -8.59
CA ALA A 172 4.49 -11.58 -9.68
C ALA A 172 3.36 -11.93 -10.64
N GLN A 173 3.23 -13.21 -11.00
CA GLN A 173 2.15 -13.69 -11.86
C GLN A 173 0.78 -13.48 -11.21
N ASP A 174 0.65 -13.81 -9.92
CA ASP A 174 -0.57 -13.61 -9.14
C ASP A 174 -0.92 -12.12 -9.01
N LEU A 175 0.07 -11.25 -8.78
CA LEU A 175 -0.13 -9.81 -8.70
C LEU A 175 -0.63 -9.23 -10.03
N ILE A 176 -0.03 -9.64 -11.16
CA ILE A 176 -0.46 -9.23 -12.51
C ILE A 176 -1.89 -9.70 -12.79
N ALA A 177 -2.19 -10.97 -12.51
CA ALA A 177 -3.53 -11.53 -12.70
C ALA A 177 -4.58 -10.81 -11.85
N THR A 178 -4.24 -10.49 -10.59
CA THR A 178 -5.13 -9.77 -9.65
C THR A 178 -5.32 -8.31 -10.02
N LEU A 179 -4.34 -7.68 -10.69
CA LEU A 179 -4.49 -6.32 -11.23
C LEU A 179 -5.42 -6.29 -12.45
N GLY A 180 -5.42 -7.33 -13.28
CA GLY A 180 -6.36 -7.47 -14.40
C GLY A 180 -6.28 -6.35 -15.44
N LEU A 181 -5.13 -5.67 -15.54
CA LEU A 181 -4.94 -4.53 -16.44
C LEU A 181 -4.65 -5.02 -17.86
N THR A 182 -5.36 -4.46 -18.82
CA THR A 182 -5.17 -4.71 -20.26
C THR A 182 -4.47 -3.52 -20.93
N GLY A 183 -3.79 -3.76 -22.05
CA GLY A 183 -3.12 -2.69 -22.82
C GLY A 183 -1.94 -2.02 -22.10
N ARG A 184 -1.37 -2.67 -21.06
CA ARG A 184 -0.20 -2.17 -20.33
C ARG A 184 1.01 -3.06 -20.55
N MET A 185 2.18 -2.44 -20.55
CA MET A 185 3.46 -3.14 -20.56
C MET A 185 3.91 -3.39 -19.12
N PHE A 186 4.21 -4.64 -18.79
CA PHE A 186 4.77 -5.00 -17.50
C PHE A 186 6.29 -5.19 -17.62
N THR A 187 7.05 -4.51 -16.78
CA THR A 187 8.51 -4.69 -16.69
C THR A 187 8.87 -5.35 -15.38
N LEU A 188 9.72 -6.38 -15.45
CA LEU A 188 10.22 -7.13 -14.30
C LEU A 188 11.72 -7.38 -14.50
N ASP A 189 12.42 -7.74 -13.41
CA ASP A 189 13.81 -8.18 -13.52
C ASP A 189 13.93 -9.43 -14.41
N ALA A 190 15.08 -9.58 -15.07
CA ALA A 190 15.40 -10.68 -15.98
C ALA A 190 15.27 -12.06 -15.31
N MET A 191 15.41 -12.15 -13.98
CA MET A 191 15.16 -13.37 -13.21
C MET A 191 13.75 -13.96 -13.45
N HIS A 192 12.77 -13.13 -13.81
CA HIS A 192 11.39 -13.53 -14.12
C HIS A 192 11.21 -14.14 -15.51
N ALA A 193 12.23 -14.07 -16.38
CA ALA A 193 12.19 -14.66 -17.73
C ALA A 193 12.40 -16.19 -17.70
N GLN A 194 11.45 -16.90 -17.08
CA GLN A 194 11.51 -18.36 -16.97
C GLN A 194 10.85 -19.05 -18.14
N LYS A 195 11.55 -20.04 -18.71
CA LYS A 195 11.02 -20.91 -19.75
C LYS A 195 10.13 -21.96 -19.10
N ASN A 196 8.81 -21.81 -19.21
CA ASN A 196 7.88 -22.87 -18.87
C ASN A 196 8.09 -24.04 -19.85
N LEU A 197 8.78 -25.11 -19.45
CA LEU A 197 8.75 -26.37 -20.20
C LEU A 197 7.35 -26.97 -20.07
N ARG A 198 6.41 -26.53 -20.92
CA ARG A 198 5.22 -27.33 -21.21
C ARG A 198 5.73 -28.62 -21.87
N ARG A 199 5.79 -29.72 -21.11
CA ARG A 199 5.88 -31.06 -21.71
C ARG A 199 4.62 -31.25 -22.54
N SER A 200 4.74 -31.14 -23.85
CA SER A 200 3.72 -31.67 -24.76
C SER A 200 3.51 -33.15 -24.43
N PRO A 201 2.28 -33.64 -24.31
CA PRO A 201 2.04 -35.07 -24.21
C PRO A 201 2.58 -35.70 -25.49
N GLY A 202 3.62 -36.52 -25.35
CA GLY A 202 4.18 -37.29 -26.46
C GLY A 202 3.05 -38.12 -27.06
N HIS A 203 2.77 -37.88 -28.33
CA HIS A 203 1.99 -38.82 -29.12
C HIS A 203 2.94 -40.01 -29.38
N GLY A 204 2.53 -41.17 -28.89
CA GLY A 204 3.20 -42.45 -29.14
C GLY A 204 3.03 -42.92 -30.58
#